data_AF-A0A0W0UKP9-F1
#
_entry.id   AF-A0A0W0UKP9-F1
#
_cell.length_a   1.000
_cell.length_b   1.000
_cell.length_c   1.000
_cell.angle_alpha   90.00
_cell.angle_beta   90.00
_cell.angle_gamma   90.00
#
_symmetry.space_group_name_H-M   'P 1'
#
loop_
_entity.id
_entity.type
_entity.pdbx_description
1 polymer ?
#
loop_
_entity_poly.entity_id
_entity_poly.type
_entity_poly.pdbx_seq_one_letter_code
_entity_poly.pdbx_strand_id
1 'polypeptide(L)'
;MPNRIQPQYQIGPNNAGKMILRGCFMNVSRDWIDHTSGQVGSLLSRYLENRHDEATAIKLNYGEGIPSGREEGPLKIDIDFMATVVFRLKSLEKRGDELLRARSEDIADQVDEQVMVLRQTINDYAKKCEEIGAEPMFTGVPGVIIDNVLDRTPVTHAESMSWEVKKDEVDLFAGMTIHDSGKGYEPPSL
;
A
#
# COMPACT_ATOMS: atom_id res chain seq x y z
N MET A 1 -5.65 -6.53 15.57
CA MET A 1 -4.57 -5.70 16.16
C MET A 1 -4.90 -4.23 15.88
N PRO A 2 -4.49 -3.27 16.73
CA PRO A 2 -4.85 -1.87 16.55
C PRO A 2 -4.26 -1.30 15.25
N ASN A 3 -5.13 -0.67 14.46
CA ASN A 3 -4.81 -0.06 13.17
C ASN A 3 -4.01 1.24 13.36
N ARG A 4 -2.68 1.16 13.50
CA ARG A 4 -1.80 2.34 13.68
C ARG A 4 -1.66 3.16 12.39
N ILE A 5 -1.84 4.49 12.46
CA ILE A 5 -1.79 5.39 11.31
C ILE A 5 -0.35 5.90 11.14
N GLN A 6 0.28 5.60 10.01
CA GLN A 6 1.61 6.16 9.70
C GLN A 6 1.51 7.67 9.47
N PRO A 7 2.30 8.50 10.20
CA PRO A 7 2.33 9.94 9.98
C PRO A 7 2.86 10.32 8.58
N GLN A 8 2.45 11.49 8.10
CA GLN A 8 2.82 11.97 6.76
C GLN A 8 4.34 12.10 6.56
N TYR A 9 5.05 12.62 7.56
CA TYR A 9 6.48 12.95 7.48
C TYR A 9 7.41 11.86 8.00
N GLN A 10 6.87 10.75 8.50
CA GLN A 10 7.66 9.67 9.06
C GLN A 10 7.57 8.42 8.19
N ILE A 11 8.61 7.61 8.27
CA ILE A 11 8.64 6.28 7.68
C ILE A 11 9.21 5.27 8.66
N GLY A 12 8.38 4.29 9.00
CA GLY A 12 8.79 3.16 9.82
C GLY A 12 9.53 2.09 9.01
N PRO A 13 10.08 1.08 9.68
CA PRO A 13 10.71 -0.07 9.04
C PRO A 13 9.77 -0.74 8.02
N ASN A 14 10.34 -1.34 6.99
CA ASN A 14 9.65 -2.19 6.00
C ASN A 14 8.57 -1.48 5.15
N ASN A 15 8.45 -0.15 5.25
CA ASN A 15 7.30 0.57 4.71
C ASN A 15 7.53 1.24 3.35
N ALA A 16 8.78 1.61 3.02
CA ALA A 16 9.12 2.30 1.77
C ALA A 16 8.69 1.51 0.53
N GLY A 17 9.11 0.25 0.44
CA GLY A 17 8.77 -0.60 -0.70
C GLY A 17 7.27 -0.74 -0.94
N LYS A 18 6.48 -0.83 0.14
CA LYS A 18 5.02 -0.96 0.09
C LYS A 18 4.36 0.34 -0.37
N MET A 19 4.84 1.49 0.11
CA MET A 19 4.31 2.80 -0.29
C MET A 19 4.56 3.07 -1.79
N ILE A 20 5.77 2.75 -2.27
CA ILE A 20 6.13 2.93 -3.68
C ILE A 20 5.33 1.99 -4.57
N LEU A 21 5.25 0.69 -4.21
CA LEU A 21 4.45 -0.26 -4.98
C LEU A 21 2.98 0.12 -5.03
N ARG A 22 2.37 0.58 -3.93
CA ARG A 22 1.01 1.12 -3.95
C ARG A 22 0.86 2.26 -4.95
N GLY A 23 1.88 3.12 -5.06
CA GLY A 23 1.96 4.19 -6.04
C GLY A 23 1.86 3.73 -7.48
N CYS A 24 2.49 2.60 -7.80
CA CYS A 24 2.44 2.01 -9.14
C CYS A 24 1.01 1.59 -9.54
N PHE A 25 0.14 1.25 -8.58
CA PHE A 25 -1.20 0.70 -8.84
C PHE A 25 -2.35 1.67 -8.51
N MET A 26 -2.06 2.95 -8.25
CA MET A 26 -3.04 3.91 -7.72
C MET A 26 -4.24 4.21 -8.63
N ASN A 27 -4.12 4.03 -9.94
CA ASN A 27 -5.24 4.29 -10.87
C ASN A 27 -5.74 3.01 -11.56
N VAL A 28 -5.33 1.84 -11.08
CA VAL A 28 -5.81 0.56 -11.60
C VAL A 28 -7.18 0.25 -10.97
N SER A 29 -8.09 -0.27 -11.78
CA SER A 29 -9.43 -0.69 -11.37
C SER A 29 -9.39 -1.75 -10.29
N ARG A 30 -10.25 -1.57 -9.28
CA ARG A 30 -10.45 -2.58 -8.23
C ARG A 30 -10.90 -3.91 -8.81
N ASP A 31 -11.87 -3.87 -9.72
CA ASP A 31 -12.44 -5.08 -10.31
C ASP A 31 -11.37 -5.87 -11.07
N TRP A 32 -10.48 -5.16 -11.77
CA TRP A 32 -9.35 -5.80 -12.44
C TRP A 32 -8.37 -6.42 -11.43
N ILE A 33 -7.99 -5.70 -10.37
CA ILE A 33 -7.11 -6.24 -9.33
C ILE A 33 -7.72 -7.49 -8.68
N ASP A 34 -9.00 -7.44 -8.32
CA ASP A 34 -9.67 -8.48 -7.54
C ASP A 34 -10.01 -9.72 -8.40
N HIS A 35 -10.31 -9.55 -9.69
CA HIS A 35 -10.85 -10.64 -10.53
C HIS A 35 -10.01 -11.02 -11.76
N THR A 36 -9.25 -10.08 -12.33
CA THR A 36 -8.56 -10.29 -13.63
C THR A 36 -7.05 -10.41 -13.48
N SER A 37 -6.46 -9.70 -12.52
CA SER A 37 -5.01 -9.58 -12.34
C SER A 37 -4.32 -10.89 -11.90
N GLY A 38 -5.11 -11.87 -11.45
CA GLY A 38 -4.63 -13.19 -11.03
C GLY A 38 -3.51 -13.12 -10.00
N GLN A 39 -2.32 -13.60 -10.36
CA GLN A 39 -1.17 -13.64 -9.46
C GLN A 39 -0.63 -12.26 -9.08
N VAL A 40 -0.79 -11.25 -9.95
CA VAL A 40 -0.32 -9.88 -9.69
C VAL A 40 -1.02 -9.29 -8.48
N GLY A 41 -2.36 -9.28 -8.47
CA GLY A 41 -3.15 -8.75 -7.34
C GLY A 41 -2.93 -9.52 -6.05
N SER A 42 -2.85 -10.85 -6.12
CA SER A 42 -2.60 -11.69 -4.94
C SER A 42 -1.23 -11.40 -4.29
N LEU A 43 -0.18 -11.25 -5.09
CA LEU A 43 1.15 -10.89 -4.59
C LEU A 43 1.18 -9.47 -4.03
N LEU A 44 0.53 -8.52 -4.70
CA LEU A 44 0.44 -7.14 -4.27
C LEU A 44 -0.26 -7.02 -2.92
N SER A 45 -1.49 -7.53 -2.81
CA SER A 45 -2.30 -7.43 -1.58
C SER A 45 -1.59 -8.06 -0.39
N ARG A 46 -1.07 -9.28 -0.52
CA ARG A 46 -0.31 -9.94 0.56
C ARG A 46 0.91 -9.15 1.00
N TYR A 47 1.59 -8.50 0.05
CA TYR A 47 2.77 -7.71 0.37
C TYR A 47 2.41 -6.40 1.08
N LEU A 48 1.36 -5.70 0.63
CA LEU A 48 0.90 -4.44 1.22
C LEU A 48 0.30 -4.62 2.63
N GLU A 49 -0.26 -5.80 2.91
CA GLU A 49 -0.80 -6.18 4.22
C GLU A 49 0.27 -6.53 5.25
N ASN A 50 1.45 -6.99 4.82
CA ASN A 50 2.53 -7.41 5.73
C ASN A 50 3.26 -6.21 6.37
N ARG A 51 2.70 -5.66 7.43
CA ARG A 51 3.19 -4.44 8.09
C ARG A 51 3.69 -4.70 9.52
N HIS A 52 4.14 -5.93 9.82
CA HIS A 52 4.71 -6.39 11.12
C HIS A 52 4.22 -5.62 12.37
N ASP A 53 2.91 -5.40 12.47
CA ASP A 53 2.19 -4.61 13.49
C ASP A 53 2.59 -3.12 13.65
N GLU A 54 3.45 -2.59 12.77
CA GLU A 54 3.95 -1.20 12.76
C GLU A 54 2.89 -0.20 12.30
N ALA A 55 2.07 -0.57 11.32
CA ALA A 55 1.06 0.32 10.74
C ALA A 55 -0.09 -0.43 10.09
N THR A 56 -1.20 0.29 9.88
CA THR A 56 -2.34 -0.16 9.06
C THR A 56 -1.86 -0.68 7.72
N ALA A 57 -2.52 -1.74 7.25
CA ALA A 57 -2.37 -2.23 5.90
C ALA A 57 -2.53 -1.07 4.90
N ILE A 58 -1.62 -1.01 3.93
CA ILE A 58 -1.68 0.01 2.90
C ILE A 58 -2.86 -0.32 1.98
N LYS A 59 -3.91 0.51 2.06
CA LYS A 59 -5.03 0.42 1.13
C LYS A 59 -4.61 0.95 -0.23
N LEU A 60 -4.86 0.17 -1.27
CA LEU A 60 -4.83 0.65 -2.64
C LEU A 60 -5.95 1.67 -2.81
N ASN A 61 -5.59 2.85 -3.33
CA ASN A 61 -6.60 3.71 -3.94
C ASN A 61 -6.80 3.14 -5.34
N TYR A 62 -8.03 2.81 -5.69
CA TYR A 62 -8.35 2.25 -6.99
C TYR A 62 -8.85 3.36 -7.91
N GLY A 63 -8.49 3.28 -9.19
CA GLY A 63 -9.09 4.08 -10.25
C GLY A 63 -10.20 3.31 -10.97
N GLU A 64 -10.55 3.78 -12.16
CA GLU A 64 -11.47 3.08 -13.07
C GLU A 64 -10.72 2.42 -14.25
N GLY A 65 -9.41 2.65 -14.36
CA GLY A 65 -8.61 2.23 -15.52
C GLY A 65 -8.27 0.75 -15.48
N ILE A 66 -8.40 0.09 -16.62
CA ILE A 66 -7.79 -1.21 -16.88
C ILE A 66 -6.50 -0.94 -17.68
N PRO A 67 -5.35 -1.54 -17.32
CA PRO A 67 -4.15 -1.43 -18.13
C PRO A 67 -4.40 -1.93 -19.56
N SER A 68 -4.00 -1.15 -20.56
CA SER A 68 -4.27 -1.49 -21.96
C SER A 68 -3.70 -2.85 -22.34
N GLY A 69 -4.50 -3.67 -23.03
CA GLY A 69 -4.13 -5.01 -23.47
C GLY A 69 -4.14 -6.06 -22.35
N ARG A 70 -4.72 -5.76 -21.19
CA ARG A 70 -4.89 -6.67 -20.05
C ARG A 70 -6.34 -6.87 -19.63
N GLU A 71 -7.29 -6.61 -20.53
CA GLU A 71 -8.73 -6.78 -20.31
C GLU A 71 -9.07 -8.23 -19.95
N GLU A 72 -8.35 -9.19 -20.53
CA GLU A 72 -8.54 -10.63 -20.31
C GLU A 72 -7.61 -11.23 -19.24
N GLY A 73 -6.58 -10.50 -18.80
CA GLY A 73 -5.59 -11.00 -17.83
C GLY A 73 -4.25 -10.26 -17.88
N PRO A 74 -3.36 -10.48 -16.88
CA PRO A 74 -2.01 -9.92 -16.88
C PRO A 74 -1.12 -10.57 -17.94
N LEU A 75 -0.17 -9.82 -18.47
CA LEU A 75 0.89 -10.39 -19.31
C LEU A 75 1.92 -11.11 -18.43
N LYS A 76 2.66 -12.07 -19.03
CA LYS A 76 3.75 -12.76 -18.33
C LYS A 76 4.75 -11.78 -17.71
N ILE A 77 5.07 -10.69 -18.40
CA ILE A 77 6.03 -9.69 -17.92
C ILE A 77 5.55 -8.98 -16.65
N ASP A 78 4.24 -8.83 -16.47
CA ASP A 78 3.62 -8.21 -15.31
C ASP A 78 3.77 -9.13 -14.09
N ILE A 79 3.53 -10.43 -14.29
CA ILE A 79 3.72 -11.47 -13.28
C ILE A 79 5.19 -11.55 -12.87
N ASP A 80 6.11 -11.59 -13.84
CA ASP A 80 7.55 -11.66 -13.59
C ASP A 80 8.05 -10.44 -12.81
N PHE A 81 7.58 -9.24 -13.18
CA PHE A 81 7.89 -8.01 -12.45
C PHE A 81 7.43 -8.12 -11.00
N MET A 82 6.16 -8.47 -10.77
CA MET A 82 5.61 -8.54 -9.42
C MET A 82 6.30 -9.58 -8.55
N ALA A 83 6.58 -10.76 -9.10
CA ALA A 83 7.32 -11.80 -8.39
C ALA A 83 8.73 -11.31 -8.02
N THR A 84 9.44 -10.69 -8.96
CA THR A 84 10.81 -10.19 -8.75
C THR A 84 10.86 -9.09 -7.71
N VAL A 85 10.00 -8.07 -7.82
CA VAL A 85 10.02 -6.92 -6.92
C VAL A 85 9.63 -7.32 -5.51
N VAL A 86 8.59 -8.12 -5.34
CA VAL A 86 8.15 -8.60 -4.01
C VAL A 86 9.23 -9.50 -3.39
N PHE A 87 9.86 -10.37 -4.16
CA PHE A 87 10.96 -11.21 -3.66
C PHE A 87 12.12 -10.36 -3.15
N ARG A 88 12.60 -9.41 -3.96
CA ARG A 88 13.73 -8.54 -3.59
C ARG A 88 13.38 -7.63 -2.41
N LEU A 89 12.19 -7.05 -2.38
CA LEU A 89 11.79 -6.22 -1.25
C LEU A 89 11.66 -7.02 0.04
N LYS A 90 11.11 -8.24 -0.01
CA LYS A 90 11.03 -9.14 1.15
C LYS A 90 12.39 -9.55 1.70
N SER A 91 13.42 -9.67 0.86
CA SER A 91 14.78 -9.95 1.34
C SER A 91 15.43 -8.77 2.05
N LEU A 92 14.93 -7.55 1.82
CA LEU A 92 15.39 -6.34 2.50
C LEU A 92 14.57 -6.04 3.76
N GLU A 93 13.53 -6.80 4.06
CA GLU A 93 12.70 -6.56 5.25
C GLU A 93 13.40 -7.04 6.52
N LYS A 94 13.47 -6.17 7.52
CA LYS A 94 13.94 -6.49 8.86
C LYS A 94 12.87 -7.29 9.58
N ARG A 95 13.26 -8.35 10.28
CA ARG A 95 12.34 -9.26 10.99
C ARG A 95 12.87 -9.67 12.36
N GLY A 96 11.96 -10.01 13.27
CA GLY A 96 12.30 -10.52 14.61
C GLY A 96 13.24 -9.57 15.36
N ASP A 97 14.33 -10.11 15.91
CA ASP A 97 15.29 -9.34 16.68
C ASP A 97 15.98 -8.22 15.89
N GLU A 98 16.19 -8.41 14.59
CA GLU A 98 16.77 -7.37 13.73
C GLU A 98 15.86 -6.14 13.69
N LEU A 99 14.55 -6.36 13.53
CA LEU A 99 13.56 -5.29 13.51
C LEU A 99 13.48 -4.55 14.86
N LEU A 100 13.51 -5.31 15.96
CA LEU A 100 13.39 -4.76 17.31
C LEU A 100 14.61 -3.92 17.73
N ARG A 101 15.78 -4.20 17.17
CA ARG A 101 17.05 -3.53 17.51
C ARG A 101 17.51 -2.52 16.47
N ALA A 102 16.83 -2.45 15.33
CA ALA A 102 17.17 -1.51 14.26
C ALA A 102 17.06 -0.07 14.75
N ARG A 103 18.14 0.69 14.56
CA ARG A 103 18.20 2.13 14.81
C ARG A 103 17.68 2.87 13.59
N SER A 104 17.40 4.17 13.75
CA SER A 104 16.89 5.00 12.66
C SER A 104 17.85 5.04 11.45
N GLU A 105 19.16 4.93 11.66
CA GLU A 105 20.12 4.83 10.55
C GLU A 105 19.97 3.52 9.78
N ASP A 106 19.76 2.39 10.48
CA ASP A 106 19.53 1.09 9.85
C ASP A 106 18.21 1.07 9.06
N ILE A 107 17.23 1.90 9.46
CA ILE A 107 15.97 2.10 8.73
C ILE A 107 16.20 3.02 7.53
N ALA A 108 17.02 4.06 7.65
CA ALA A 108 17.40 4.93 6.53
C ALA A 108 18.07 4.11 5.41
N ASP A 109 19.07 3.29 5.77
CA ASP A 109 19.77 2.41 4.83
C ASP A 109 18.78 1.43 4.15
N GLN A 110 17.85 0.85 4.92
CA GLN A 110 16.80 0.00 4.37
C GLN A 110 15.91 0.74 3.36
N VAL A 111 15.52 1.98 3.65
CA VAL A 111 14.71 2.80 2.73
C VAL A 111 15.47 3.02 1.43
N ASP A 112 16.74 3.41 1.50
CA ASP A 112 17.58 3.66 0.32
C ASP A 112 17.76 2.39 -0.53
N GLU A 113 18.01 1.24 0.09
CA GLU A 113 18.13 -0.04 -0.61
C GLU A 113 16.82 -0.44 -1.29
N GLN A 114 15.68 -0.29 -0.60
CA GLN A 114 14.37 -0.59 -1.18
C GLN A 114 14.05 0.33 -2.37
N VAL A 115 14.36 1.63 -2.25
CA VAL A 115 14.20 2.61 -3.33
C VAL A 115 15.07 2.26 -4.53
N MET A 116 16.35 1.93 -4.30
CA MET A 116 17.28 1.54 -5.36
C MET A 116 16.77 0.31 -6.12
N VAL A 117 16.37 -0.74 -5.40
CA VAL A 117 15.81 -1.98 -5.99
C VAL A 117 14.56 -1.68 -6.81
N LEU A 118 13.66 -0.84 -6.30
CA LEU A 118 12.43 -0.49 -6.99
C LEU A 118 12.69 0.32 -8.25
N ARG A 119 13.56 1.34 -8.19
CA ARG A 119 13.97 2.13 -9.37
C ARG A 119 14.52 1.22 -10.46
N GLN A 120 15.42 0.30 -10.11
CA GLN A 120 15.99 -0.63 -11.08
C GLN A 120 14.91 -1.56 -11.66
N THR A 121 14.10 -2.19 -10.81
CA THR A 121 13.12 -3.20 -11.27
C THR A 121 12.02 -2.57 -12.12
N ILE A 122 11.59 -1.35 -11.81
CA ILE A 122 10.62 -0.58 -12.61
C ILE A 122 11.22 -0.22 -13.97
N ASN A 123 12.47 0.25 -14.01
CA ASN A 123 13.14 0.59 -15.27
C ASN A 123 13.35 -0.65 -16.16
N ASP A 124 13.76 -1.78 -15.56
CA ASP A 124 13.94 -3.03 -16.30
C ASP A 124 12.61 -3.57 -16.85
N TYR A 125 11.52 -3.43 -16.10
CA TYR A 125 10.18 -3.77 -16.57
C TYR A 125 9.71 -2.85 -17.70
N ALA A 126 9.90 -1.54 -17.57
CA ALA A 126 9.53 -0.58 -18.61
C ALA A 126 10.26 -0.87 -19.94
N LYS A 127 11.55 -1.22 -19.88
CA LYS A 127 12.32 -1.64 -21.06
C LYS A 127 11.76 -2.92 -21.68
N LYS A 128 11.42 -3.92 -20.87
CA LYS A 128 10.79 -5.17 -21.37
C LYS A 128 9.42 -4.92 -22.00
N CYS A 129 8.62 -4.01 -21.44
CA CYS A 129 7.36 -3.56 -22.03
C CYS A 129 7.60 -2.97 -23.43
N GLU A 130 8.57 -2.05 -23.55
CA GLU A 130 8.94 -1.41 -24.82
C GLU A 130 9.39 -2.44 -25.86
N GLU A 131 10.25 -3.39 -25.47
CA GLU A 131 10.75 -4.46 -26.36
C GLU A 131 9.63 -5.33 -26.96
N ILE A 132 8.53 -5.53 -26.22
CA ILE A 132 7.38 -6.33 -26.68
C ILE A 132 6.23 -5.48 -27.24
N GLY A 133 6.39 -4.15 -27.30
CA GLY A 133 5.35 -3.23 -27.76
C GLY A 133 4.13 -3.15 -26.83
N ALA A 134 4.30 -3.42 -25.54
CA ALA A 134 3.26 -3.28 -24.52
C ALA A 134 3.47 -2.00 -23.71
N GLU A 135 2.40 -1.39 -23.21
CA GLU A 135 2.51 -0.33 -22.22
C GLU A 135 2.73 -0.92 -20.82
N PRO A 136 3.47 -0.25 -19.92
CA PRO A 136 3.55 -0.61 -18.50
C PRO A 136 2.16 -0.64 -17.83
N MET A 137 1.93 -1.60 -16.93
CA MET A 137 0.65 -1.71 -16.23
C MET A 137 0.41 -0.59 -15.21
N PHE A 138 1.45 0.14 -14.83
CA PHE A 138 1.38 1.23 -13.87
C PHE A 138 1.04 2.53 -14.58
N THR A 139 -0.01 3.18 -14.12
CA THR A 139 -0.48 4.48 -14.61
C THR A 139 -0.09 5.64 -13.69
N GLY A 140 0.69 5.35 -12.63
CA GLY A 140 1.07 6.31 -11.60
C GLY A 140 2.33 7.13 -11.92
N VAL A 141 2.74 7.95 -10.96
CA VAL A 141 4.04 8.63 -10.95
C VAL A 141 4.93 8.00 -9.86
N PRO A 142 5.52 6.80 -10.07
CA PRO A 142 6.41 6.19 -9.10
C PRO A 142 7.52 7.12 -8.63
N GLY A 143 8.03 7.99 -9.52
CA GLY A 143 9.03 8.99 -9.19
C GLY A 143 8.64 9.91 -8.03
N VAL A 144 7.44 10.51 -8.09
CA VAL A 144 6.95 11.43 -7.04
C VAL A 144 6.80 10.72 -5.69
N ILE A 145 6.36 9.46 -5.69
CA ILE A 145 6.19 8.69 -4.45
C ILE A 145 7.54 8.24 -3.91
N ILE A 146 8.50 7.91 -4.78
CA ILE A 146 9.87 7.63 -4.38
C ILE A 146 10.48 8.87 -3.72
N ASP A 147 10.36 10.05 -4.34
CA ASP A 147 10.90 11.29 -3.78
C ASP A 147 10.21 11.61 -2.44
N ASN A 148 8.90 11.45 -2.35
CA ASN A 148 8.18 11.60 -1.08
C ASN A 148 8.59 10.58 -0.01
N VAL A 149 9.02 9.37 -0.38
CA VAL A 149 9.53 8.37 0.56
C VAL A 149 10.92 8.76 1.06
N LEU A 150 11.78 9.26 0.18
CA LEU A 150 13.13 9.72 0.53
C LEU A 150 13.11 10.98 1.43
N ASP A 151 12.08 11.82 1.29
CA ASP A 151 11.93 13.03 2.12
C ASP A 151 11.41 12.75 3.55
N ARG A 152 11.02 11.51 3.87
CA ARG A 152 10.48 11.17 5.19
C ARG A 152 11.58 10.90 6.21
N THR A 153 11.31 11.25 7.46
CA THR A 153 12.17 10.94 8.59
C THR A 153 12.05 9.46 8.97
N PRO A 154 13.14 8.67 8.91
CA PRO A 154 13.14 7.28 9.34
C PRO A 154 12.94 7.18 10.86
N VAL A 155 12.08 6.26 11.29
CA VAL A 155 11.83 5.99 12.71
C VAL A 155 11.94 4.51 13.03
N THR A 156 12.34 4.20 14.25
CA THR A 156 12.50 2.83 14.73
C THR A 156 11.16 2.10 14.84
N HIS A 157 11.22 0.77 14.97
CA HIS A 157 10.03 -0.03 15.26
C HIS A 157 9.34 0.46 16.56
N ALA A 158 10.10 0.71 17.63
CA ALA A 158 9.55 1.17 18.91
C ALA A 158 8.78 2.49 18.79
N GLU A 159 9.32 3.46 18.05
CA GLU A 159 8.65 4.72 17.77
C GLU A 159 7.38 4.52 16.93
N SER A 160 7.43 3.65 15.91
CA SER A 160 6.24 3.34 15.09
C SER A 160 5.09 2.74 15.89
N MET A 161 5.39 2.02 16.97
CA MET A 161 4.37 1.46 17.87
C MET A 161 3.64 2.52 18.70
N SER A 162 4.20 3.73 18.81
CA SER A 162 3.59 4.88 19.47
C SER A 162 2.66 5.71 18.57
N TRP A 163 2.59 5.38 17.28
CA TRP A 163 1.71 6.07 16.35
C TRP A 163 0.23 5.98 16.75
N GLU A 164 -0.55 6.96 16.30
CA GLU A 164 -1.97 7.04 16.59
C GLU A 164 -2.68 5.75 16.15
N VAL A 165 -3.45 5.17 17.06
CA VAL A 165 -4.32 4.04 16.74
C VAL A 165 -5.62 4.60 16.18
N LYS A 166 -5.96 4.21 14.94
CA LYS A 166 -7.29 4.42 14.39
C LYS A 166 -8.30 3.76 15.32
N LYS A 167 -9.09 4.57 16.01
CA LYS A 167 -10.28 4.09 16.72
C LYS A 167 -11.28 3.71 15.64
N ASP A 168 -11.84 2.51 15.70
CA ASP A 168 -13.03 2.21 14.92
C ASP A 168 -14.04 3.30 15.26
N GLU A 169 -14.55 3.99 14.25
CA GLU A 169 -15.56 5.03 14.44
C GLU A 169 -16.71 4.38 15.20
N VAL A 170 -16.81 4.67 16.50
CA VAL A 170 -18.03 4.43 17.23
C VAL A 170 -19.04 5.32 16.54
N ASP A 171 -19.97 4.72 15.82
CA ASP A 171 -21.10 5.45 15.27
C ASP A 171 -21.89 6.01 16.46
N LEU A 172 -21.59 7.26 16.81
CA LEU A 172 -22.24 8.00 17.89
C LEU A 172 -23.74 8.22 17.60
N PHE A 173 -24.21 7.83 16.40
CA PHE A 173 -25.59 7.95 15.93
C PHE A 173 -26.24 6.60 15.58
N ALA A 174 -25.58 5.45 15.81
CA ALA A 174 -26.13 4.11 15.54
C ALA A 174 -27.42 3.77 16.31
N GLY A 175 -27.85 4.63 17.24
CA GLY A 175 -29.13 4.53 17.95
C GLY A 175 -30.15 5.64 17.62
N MET A 176 -29.84 6.57 16.71
CA MET A 176 -30.70 7.73 16.43
C MET A 176 -31.60 7.60 15.20
N THR A 177 -31.56 6.48 14.49
CA THR A 177 -32.45 6.22 13.34
C THR A 177 -33.22 4.92 13.50
N ILE A 178 -34.23 4.94 14.36
CA ILE A 178 -35.49 4.19 14.13
C ILE A 178 -36.65 5.12 14.50
N HIS A 179 -36.88 6.16 13.68
CA HIS A 179 -38.23 6.69 13.55
C HIS A 179 -38.92 5.86 12.46
N ASP A 180 -39.70 4.90 12.94
CA ASP A 180 -40.68 4.16 12.17
C ASP A 180 -41.54 5.15 11.38
N SER A 181 -41.48 5.11 10.05
CA SER A 181 -42.07 6.07 9.12
C SER A 181 -43.60 5.98 9.03
N GLY A 182 -44.28 6.00 10.18
CA GLY A 182 -45.73 5.83 10.29
C GLY A 182 -46.41 6.53 11.48
N LYS A 183 -45.68 7.19 12.39
CA LYS A 183 -46.29 7.99 13.46
C LYS A 183 -45.63 9.36 13.56
N GLY A 184 -46.39 10.39 13.22
CA GLY A 184 -45.97 11.78 13.39
C GLY A 184 -45.64 12.09 14.86
N TYR A 185 -44.76 13.06 15.06
CA TYR A 185 -44.38 13.55 16.38
C TYR A 185 -45.60 14.16 17.10
N GLU A 186 -45.95 13.63 18.28
CA GLU A 186 -46.85 14.29 19.22
C GLU A 186 -46.03 14.85 20.39
N PRO A 187 -46.07 16.18 20.64
CA PRO A 187 -45.42 16.77 21.79
C PRO A 187 -46.16 16.40 23.09
N PRO A 188 -45.46 16.34 24.24
CA PRO A 188 -46.08 16.02 25.52
C PRO A 188 -47.06 17.12 25.93
N SER A 189 -48.25 16.70 26.36
CA SER A 189 -49.25 17.59 26.95
C SER A 189 -48.77 18.06 28.33
N LEU A 190 -48.86 19.38 28.55
CA LEU A 190 -48.58 20.06 29.83
C LEU A 190 -49.43 19.51 30.98
#